data_AF-A0A8T7HA54-F1
#
_entry.id   AF-A0A8T7HA54-F1
#
_cell.length_a   1.000
_cell.length_b   1.000
_cell.length_c   1.000
_cell.angle_alpha   90.00
_cell.angle_beta   90.00
_cell.angle_gamma   90.00
#
_symmetry.space_group_name_H-M   'P 1'
#
loop_
_entity.id
_entity.type
_entity.pdbx_description
1 polymer ?
#
loop_
_entity_poly.entity_id
_entity_poly.type
_entity_poly.pdbx_seq_one_letter_code
_entity_poly.pdbx_strand_id
1 'polypeptide(L)'
;MSLINPEHDNQKYKKPLKKAKIGFEIELHLIDEGGRIQNKAPDLINEVKKRDKDVLIVKECGKNMIEVCSYPDVATYNPALHLVDSLEKVYDVARGMGLYLYPFAVYPLEFKEELSSNSYRLQEKIFGKDKFKIATNCTGFHCHYTLPKSVFDFKIKNLRVLKGTKLGRSMIGSYNLGVAIDPALSLFAQSSPFYKGSHLAKDSRVVVYRGGAKLRYSGGLYSKKQQFGGLPPYKQTLTDLVDSQKRKWERWKRLVKKTNPRIDINKLY
;
A
#
# COMPACT_ATOMS: atom_id res chain seq x y z
N MET A 1 1.46 -0.64 2.39
CA MET A 1 1.85 -1.94 3.01
C MET A 1 1.28 -2.01 4.42
N SER A 2 0.11 -2.63 4.60
CA SER A 2 -0.47 -2.84 5.93
C SER A 2 0.34 -3.90 6.69
N LEU A 3 0.79 -3.57 7.89
CA LEU A 3 1.28 -4.58 8.84
C LEU A 3 0.05 -5.25 9.43
N ILE A 4 -0.09 -6.56 9.25
CA ILE A 4 -1.13 -7.30 9.97
C ILE A 4 -0.71 -7.30 11.45
N ASN A 5 -1.48 -6.61 12.29
CA ASN A 5 -1.33 -6.72 13.74
C ASN A 5 -1.92 -8.07 14.18
N PRO A 6 -1.12 -9.04 14.65
CA PRO A 6 -1.63 -10.32 15.12
C PRO A 6 -2.45 -10.21 16.42
N GLU A 7 -2.47 -9.04 17.07
CA GLU A 7 -3.08 -8.80 18.38
C GLU A 7 -4.47 -8.11 18.31
N HIS A 8 -5.09 -7.98 17.11
CA HIS A 8 -6.38 -7.31 16.92
C HIS A 8 -7.58 -8.28 17.08
N ASP A 9 -8.28 -8.23 18.23
CA ASP A 9 -9.26 -9.25 18.66
C ASP A 9 -10.76 -8.88 18.48
N ASN A 10 -11.12 -7.74 17.84
CA ASN A 10 -12.51 -7.25 17.88
C ASN A 10 -13.18 -7.08 16.51
N GLN A 11 -13.42 -8.17 15.76
CA GLN A 11 -14.33 -8.14 14.61
C GLN A 11 -15.34 -9.29 14.63
N LYS A 12 -16.62 -8.97 14.45
CA LYS A 12 -17.73 -9.94 14.36
C LYS A 12 -17.42 -11.01 13.29
N TYR A 13 -17.58 -12.27 13.70
CA TYR A 13 -17.24 -13.46 12.92
C TYR A 13 -18.05 -13.55 11.62
N LYS A 14 -17.41 -13.33 10.47
CA LYS A 14 -17.97 -13.66 9.14
C LYS A 14 -17.49 -15.05 8.71
N LYS A 15 -18.39 -15.88 8.18
CA LYS A 15 -18.02 -17.19 7.59
C LYS A 15 -16.96 -16.98 6.50
N PRO A 16 -15.84 -17.73 6.49
CA PRO A 16 -14.82 -17.60 5.45
C PRO A 16 -15.40 -17.89 4.05
N LEU A 17 -15.06 -17.04 3.08
CA LEU A 17 -15.49 -17.20 1.69
C LEU A 17 -14.94 -18.52 1.10
N LYS A 18 -15.77 -19.22 0.31
CA LYS A 18 -15.42 -20.52 -0.30
C LYS A 18 -14.60 -20.40 -1.60
N LYS A 19 -14.59 -19.23 -2.24
CA LYS A 19 -13.89 -18.95 -3.51
C LYS A 19 -12.91 -17.79 -3.31
N ALA A 20 -11.75 -17.88 -3.95
CA ALA A 20 -10.77 -16.79 -3.93
C ALA A 20 -11.37 -15.54 -4.58
N LYS A 21 -11.15 -14.39 -3.95
CA LYS A 21 -11.52 -13.08 -4.49
C LYS A 21 -10.31 -12.25 -4.80
N ILE A 22 -10.48 -11.32 -5.73
CA ILE A 22 -9.55 -10.26 -6.08
C ILE A 22 -10.18 -8.89 -5.82
N GLY A 23 -9.38 -7.91 -5.43
CA GLY A 23 -9.79 -6.51 -5.31
C GLY A 23 -8.64 -5.59 -5.72
N PHE A 24 -8.98 -4.34 -6.05
CA PHE A 24 -8.04 -3.36 -6.54
C PHE A 24 -8.10 -2.07 -5.73
N GLU A 25 -6.96 -1.42 -5.60
CA GLU A 25 -6.85 -0.04 -5.11
C GLU A 25 -5.95 0.74 -6.07
N ILE A 26 -6.25 2.01 -6.27
CA ILE A 26 -5.38 2.94 -6.98
C ILE A 26 -5.23 4.23 -6.19
N GLU A 27 -4.00 4.62 -5.95
CA GLU A 27 -3.63 5.89 -5.33
C GLU A 27 -3.43 6.94 -6.42
N LEU A 28 -3.90 8.17 -6.20
CA LEU A 28 -3.81 9.26 -7.18
C LEU A 28 -3.47 10.57 -6.47
N HIS A 29 -2.67 11.41 -7.12
CA HIS A 29 -2.45 12.79 -6.67
C HIS A 29 -3.58 13.70 -7.16
N LEU A 30 -3.84 14.75 -6.42
CA LEU A 30 -4.74 15.84 -6.81
C LEU A 30 -3.94 17.02 -7.33
N ILE A 31 -4.36 17.52 -8.50
CA ILE A 31 -3.78 18.70 -9.14
C ILE A 31 -4.86 19.73 -9.47
N ASP A 32 -4.48 20.98 -9.68
CA ASP A 32 -5.34 21.99 -10.29
C ASP A 32 -5.26 21.97 -11.83
N GLU A 33 -6.00 22.87 -12.49
CA GLU A 33 -5.99 23.04 -13.95
C GLU A 33 -4.60 23.40 -14.52
N GLY A 34 -3.75 24.05 -13.72
CA GLY A 34 -2.37 24.35 -14.07
C GLY A 34 -1.41 23.18 -13.81
N GLY A 35 -1.91 22.01 -13.42
CA GLY A 35 -1.12 20.83 -13.11
C GLY A 35 -0.38 20.88 -11.77
N ARG A 36 -0.67 21.84 -10.88
CA ARG A 36 0.02 21.96 -9.59
C ARG A 36 -0.65 21.12 -8.53
N ILE A 37 0.15 20.48 -7.67
CA ILE A 37 -0.35 19.66 -6.56
C ILE A 37 -1.24 20.45 -5.59
N GLN A 38 -2.34 19.83 -5.18
CA GLN A 38 -3.33 20.39 -4.27
C GLN A 38 -3.53 19.50 -3.03
N ASN A 39 -3.34 20.05 -1.82
CA ASN A 39 -3.52 19.35 -0.55
C ASN A 39 -5.00 19.26 -0.10
N LYS A 40 -5.90 18.90 -1.02
CA LYS A 40 -7.37 18.90 -0.84
C LYS A 40 -8.02 17.52 -0.76
N ALA A 41 -7.25 16.45 -0.54
CA ALA A 41 -7.80 15.09 -0.46
C ALA A 41 -8.88 14.94 0.62
N PRO A 42 -8.74 15.47 1.84
CA PRO A 42 -9.81 15.39 2.85
C PRO A 42 -11.12 16.04 2.38
N ASP A 43 -11.04 17.19 1.70
CA ASP A 43 -12.21 17.93 1.21
C ASP A 43 -12.90 17.14 0.10
N LEU A 44 -12.13 16.64 -0.88
CA LEU A 44 -12.66 15.82 -1.97
C LEU A 44 -13.33 14.55 -1.44
N ILE A 45 -12.71 13.85 -0.50
CA ILE A 45 -13.28 12.64 0.12
C ILE A 45 -14.63 12.95 0.76
N ASN A 46 -14.73 14.06 1.50
CA ASN A 46 -15.97 14.48 2.14
C ASN A 46 -17.06 14.77 1.10
N GLU A 47 -16.74 15.50 0.03
CA GLU A 47 -17.72 15.82 -1.02
C GLU A 47 -18.15 14.58 -1.81
N VAL A 48 -17.22 13.68 -2.15
CA VAL A 48 -17.54 12.39 -2.78
C VAL A 48 -18.49 11.61 -1.88
N LYS A 49 -18.19 11.47 -0.58
CA LYS A 49 -19.02 10.72 0.36
C LYS A 49 -20.40 11.35 0.62
N LYS A 50 -20.55 12.66 0.44
CA LYS A 50 -21.86 13.33 0.46
C LYS A 50 -22.69 12.99 -0.77
N ARG A 51 -22.07 12.96 -1.96
CA ARG A 51 -22.74 12.70 -3.25
C ARG A 51 -23.01 11.21 -3.48
N ASP A 52 -22.03 10.36 -3.22
CA ASP A 52 -22.09 8.91 -3.40
C ASP A 52 -21.40 8.21 -2.22
N LYS A 53 -22.22 7.59 -1.36
CA LYS A 53 -21.74 6.92 -0.14
C LYS A 53 -21.02 5.59 -0.44
N ASP A 54 -21.32 4.98 -1.58
CA ASP A 54 -20.86 3.64 -1.96
C ASP A 54 -19.46 3.68 -2.58
N VAL A 55 -19.03 4.82 -3.13
CA VAL A 55 -17.66 5.03 -3.62
C VAL A 55 -16.66 4.79 -2.49
N LEU A 56 -15.80 3.78 -2.63
CA LEU A 56 -14.75 3.48 -1.67
C LEU A 56 -13.55 4.38 -1.92
N ILE A 57 -13.54 5.55 -1.27
CA ILE A 57 -12.42 6.50 -1.31
C ILE A 57 -11.88 6.75 0.10
N VAL A 58 -10.56 6.74 0.25
CA VAL A 58 -9.87 6.97 1.52
C VAL A 58 -8.68 7.92 1.33
N LYS A 59 -8.19 8.46 2.45
CA LYS A 59 -7.00 9.30 2.49
C LYS A 59 -5.74 8.45 2.39
N GLU A 60 -4.72 8.99 1.75
CA GLU A 60 -3.38 8.38 1.73
C GLU A 60 -2.34 9.20 2.51
N CYS A 61 -1.06 8.82 2.46
CA CYS A 61 -0.02 9.44 3.29
C CYS A 61 0.09 10.96 3.17
N GLY A 62 -0.08 11.49 1.95
CA GLY A 62 -0.14 12.93 1.66
C GLY A 62 -1.57 13.47 1.64
N LYS A 63 -1.77 14.72 2.05
CA LYS A 63 -3.05 15.44 1.89
C LYS A 63 -3.39 15.74 0.43
N ASN A 64 -2.44 15.54 -0.46
CA ASN A 64 -2.63 15.60 -1.91
C ASN A 64 -3.03 14.26 -2.52
N MET A 65 -3.13 13.19 -1.73
CA MET A 65 -3.33 11.83 -2.23
C MET A 65 -4.66 11.26 -1.77
N ILE A 66 -5.35 10.62 -2.70
CA ILE A 66 -6.51 9.77 -2.44
C ILE A 66 -6.18 8.34 -2.85
N GLU A 67 -6.85 7.36 -2.24
CA GLU A 67 -6.92 5.99 -2.73
C GLU A 67 -8.38 5.65 -3.03
N VAL A 68 -8.62 5.11 -4.22
CA VAL A 68 -9.93 4.61 -4.66
C VAL A 68 -9.86 3.09 -4.73
N CYS A 69 -10.80 2.41 -4.08
CA CYS A 69 -10.82 0.97 -3.94
C CYS A 69 -12.00 0.34 -4.69
N SER A 70 -11.90 -0.95 -5.00
CA SER A 70 -13.00 -1.74 -5.52
C SER A 70 -13.52 -2.75 -4.49
N TYR A 71 -14.80 -3.12 -4.58
CA TYR A 71 -15.27 -4.30 -3.85
C TYR A 71 -14.62 -5.58 -4.37
N PRO A 72 -14.23 -6.51 -3.48
CA PRO A 72 -13.60 -7.74 -3.91
C PRO A 72 -14.63 -8.72 -4.48
N ASP A 73 -14.29 -9.34 -5.61
CA ASP A 73 -15.15 -10.28 -6.31
C ASP A 73 -14.39 -11.53 -6.77
N VAL A 74 -15.13 -12.57 -7.14
CA VAL A 74 -14.58 -13.82 -7.68
C VAL A 74 -14.21 -13.69 -9.16
N ALA A 75 -14.90 -12.84 -9.92
CA ALA A 75 -14.59 -12.60 -11.32
C ALA A 75 -13.82 -11.29 -11.47
N THR A 76 -12.59 -11.36 -11.98
CA THR A 76 -11.64 -10.24 -12.03
C THR A 76 -12.15 -8.99 -12.75
N TYR A 77 -13.07 -9.13 -13.70
CA TYR A 77 -13.63 -7.98 -14.41
C TYR A 77 -14.58 -7.15 -13.53
N ASN A 78 -15.26 -7.75 -12.54
CA ASN A 78 -16.20 -7.02 -11.67
C ASN A 78 -15.49 -5.93 -10.83
N PRO A 79 -14.38 -6.22 -10.12
CA PRO A 79 -13.64 -5.21 -9.38
C PRO A 79 -13.04 -4.14 -10.30
N ALA A 80 -12.64 -4.50 -11.52
CA ALA A 80 -12.10 -3.56 -12.49
C ALA A 80 -13.18 -2.56 -12.95
N LEU A 81 -14.37 -3.05 -13.35
CA LEU A 81 -15.50 -2.20 -13.73
C LEU A 81 -15.94 -1.31 -12.58
N HIS A 82 -16.01 -1.86 -11.36
CA HIS A 82 -16.33 -1.07 -10.16
C HIS A 82 -15.29 0.02 -9.88
N LEU A 83 -13.99 -0.27 -10.08
CA LEU A 83 -12.94 0.72 -9.91
C LEU A 83 -13.08 1.87 -10.92
N VAL A 84 -13.37 1.56 -12.19
CA VAL A 84 -13.59 2.56 -13.24
C VAL A 84 -14.80 3.45 -12.92
N ASP A 85 -15.95 2.85 -12.58
CA ASP A 85 -17.15 3.61 -12.16
C ASP A 85 -16.86 4.51 -10.94
N SER A 86 -16.13 4.00 -9.96
CA SER A 86 -15.72 4.78 -8.79
C SER A 86 -14.81 5.95 -9.17
N LEU A 87 -13.86 5.74 -10.08
CA LEU A 87 -12.96 6.80 -10.56
C LEU A 87 -13.71 7.89 -11.33
N GLU A 88 -14.67 7.52 -12.18
CA GLU A 88 -15.51 8.47 -12.92
C GLU A 88 -16.30 9.37 -11.96
N LYS A 89 -16.93 8.77 -10.94
CA LYS A 89 -17.67 9.52 -9.91
C LYS A 89 -16.76 10.44 -9.09
N VAL A 90 -15.57 9.98 -8.72
CA VAL A 90 -14.57 10.81 -8.01
C VAL A 90 -14.11 11.96 -8.91
N TYR A 91 -13.84 11.68 -10.18
CA TYR A 91 -13.41 12.68 -11.15
C TYR A 91 -14.46 13.77 -11.36
N ASP A 92 -15.74 13.41 -11.48
CA ASP A 92 -16.83 14.37 -11.61
C ASP A 92 -16.92 15.33 -10.43
N VAL A 93 -16.75 14.83 -9.21
CA VAL A 93 -16.73 15.67 -8.00
C VAL A 93 -15.47 16.54 -7.97
N ALA A 94 -14.30 15.95 -8.24
CA ALA A 94 -13.03 16.68 -8.27
C ALA A 94 -13.09 17.84 -9.27
N ARG A 95 -13.59 17.60 -10.49
CA ARG A 95 -13.73 18.63 -11.53
C ARG A 95 -14.64 19.77 -11.07
N GLY A 96 -15.76 19.47 -10.40
CA GLY A 96 -16.63 20.48 -9.80
C GLY A 96 -15.95 21.35 -8.75
N MET A 97 -14.86 20.87 -8.14
CA MET A 97 -14.04 21.58 -7.16
C MET A 97 -12.81 22.28 -7.80
N GLY A 98 -12.67 22.24 -9.13
CA GLY A 98 -11.48 22.74 -9.83
C GLY A 98 -10.23 21.86 -9.62
N LEU A 99 -10.43 20.57 -9.32
CA LEU A 99 -9.39 19.57 -9.10
C LEU A 99 -9.41 18.51 -10.20
N TYR A 100 -8.25 17.91 -10.45
CA TYR A 100 -8.08 16.81 -11.39
C TYR A 100 -7.26 15.69 -10.77
N LEU A 101 -7.49 14.47 -11.25
CA LEU A 101 -6.76 13.28 -10.84
C LEU A 101 -5.51 13.13 -11.70
N TYR A 102 -4.35 13.10 -11.06
CA TYR A 102 -3.08 12.95 -11.77
C TYR A 102 -2.79 11.46 -12.04
N PRO A 103 -2.61 11.05 -13.32
CA PRO A 103 -2.66 9.64 -13.71
C PRO A 103 -1.34 8.88 -13.54
N PHE A 104 -0.22 9.57 -13.28
CA PHE A 104 1.08 8.91 -13.18
C PHE A 104 1.47 8.58 -11.74
N ALA A 105 2.25 7.52 -11.57
CA ALA A 105 2.69 7.01 -10.27
C ALA A 105 3.61 7.97 -9.50
N VAL A 106 4.20 8.95 -10.19
CA VAL A 106 5.09 9.95 -9.60
C VAL A 106 4.79 11.31 -10.21
N TYR A 107 4.63 12.30 -9.34
CA TYR A 107 4.57 13.69 -9.77
C TYR A 107 5.99 14.22 -10.07
N PRO A 108 6.24 14.81 -11.25
CA PRO A 108 7.59 15.06 -11.74
C PRO A 108 8.26 16.26 -11.09
N LEU A 109 7.51 17.21 -10.52
CA LEU A 109 8.06 18.45 -9.97
C LEU A 109 8.11 18.42 -8.44
N GLU A 110 8.84 19.36 -7.85
CA GLU A 110 8.81 19.56 -6.41
C GLU A 110 7.52 20.26 -5.97
N PHE A 111 7.06 19.91 -4.77
CA PHE A 111 5.93 20.55 -4.11
C PHE A 111 6.07 20.42 -2.60
N LYS A 112 5.32 21.23 -1.86
CA LYS A 112 5.30 21.19 -0.40
C LYS A 112 4.44 20.02 0.08
N GLU A 113 5.08 19.01 0.64
CA GLU A 113 4.40 17.81 1.11
C GLU A 113 3.71 18.03 2.47
N GLU A 114 2.46 17.56 2.60
CA GLU A 114 1.71 17.62 3.85
C GLU A 114 1.15 16.26 4.24
N LEU A 115 1.38 15.82 5.47
CA LEU A 115 0.92 14.51 5.95
C LEU A 115 -0.57 14.54 6.35
N SER A 116 -1.29 13.47 6.02
CA SER A 116 -2.73 13.35 6.27
C SER A 116 -3.11 12.86 7.67
N SER A 117 -2.16 12.31 8.44
CA SER A 117 -2.47 11.70 9.74
C SER A 117 -1.28 11.63 10.70
N ASN A 118 -1.59 11.41 11.99
CA ASN A 118 -0.58 11.22 13.03
C ASN A 118 0.19 9.91 12.89
N SER A 119 -0.41 8.85 12.32
CA SER A 119 0.31 7.59 12.08
C SER A 119 1.42 7.80 11.05
N TYR A 120 1.17 8.57 9.99
CA TYR A 120 2.20 8.94 9.02
C TYR A 120 3.29 9.85 9.61
N ARG A 121 2.95 10.76 10.54
CA ARG A 121 3.95 11.55 11.28
C ARG A 121 4.88 10.67 12.13
N LEU A 122 4.37 9.57 12.69
CA LEU A 122 5.22 8.59 13.37
C LEU A 122 6.16 7.89 12.38
N GLN A 123 5.65 7.46 11.22
CA GLN A 123 6.48 6.86 10.19
C GLN A 123 7.56 7.83 9.70
N GLU A 124 7.22 9.10 9.50
CA GLU A 124 8.18 10.16 9.17
C GLU A 124 9.33 10.23 10.18
N LYS A 125 9.02 10.20 11.48
CA LYS A 125 10.05 10.18 12.53
C LYS A 125 10.90 8.89 12.50
N ILE A 126 10.31 7.75 12.16
CA ILE A 126 11.02 6.45 12.08
C ILE A 126 11.94 6.40 10.85
N PHE A 127 11.46 6.84 9.69
CA PHE A 127 12.18 6.75 8.41
C PHE A 127 13.09 7.96 8.15
N GLY A 128 12.81 9.09 8.79
CA GLY A 128 13.45 10.39 8.58
C GLY A 128 12.62 11.26 7.63
N LYS A 129 12.51 12.56 7.94
CA LYS A 129 11.70 13.54 7.21
C LYS A 129 11.95 13.49 5.70
N ASP A 130 13.20 13.62 5.28
CA ASP A 130 13.54 13.70 3.85
C ASP A 130 13.26 12.41 3.09
N LYS A 131 13.42 11.26 3.75
CA LYS A 131 13.12 9.95 3.14
C LYS A 131 11.62 9.69 3.08
N PHE A 132 10.89 10.08 4.12
CA PHE A 132 9.45 9.81 4.18
C PHE A 132 8.64 10.66 3.20
N LYS A 133 9.13 11.84 2.81
CA LYS A 133 8.58 12.61 1.67
C LYS A 133 8.46 11.79 0.38
N ILE A 134 9.30 10.77 0.18
CA ILE A 134 9.17 9.89 -0.99
C ILE A 134 7.78 9.23 -1.02
N ALA A 135 7.23 8.88 0.15
CA ALA A 135 5.89 8.29 0.24
C ALA A 135 4.80 9.23 -0.28
N THR A 136 4.90 10.52 0.00
CA THR A 136 3.91 11.51 -0.45
C THR A 136 4.07 11.91 -1.92
N ASN A 137 5.13 11.46 -2.60
CA ASN A 137 5.40 11.72 -4.01
C ASN A 137 5.06 10.51 -4.90
N CYS A 138 4.91 9.33 -4.32
CA CYS A 138 4.75 8.08 -5.06
C CYS A 138 3.37 7.48 -4.81
N THR A 139 2.54 7.37 -5.84
CA THR A 139 1.25 6.67 -5.84
C THR A 139 1.39 5.30 -6.49
N GLY A 140 0.51 4.35 -6.16
CA GLY A 140 0.50 3.03 -6.74
C GLY A 140 -0.85 2.38 -6.99
N PHE A 141 -0.75 1.23 -7.64
CA PHE A 141 -1.83 0.29 -7.82
C PHE A 141 -1.60 -0.91 -6.90
N HIS A 142 -2.62 -1.30 -6.16
CA HIS A 142 -2.59 -2.50 -5.33
C HIS A 142 -3.56 -3.54 -5.89
N CYS A 143 -3.06 -4.76 -6.04
CA CYS A 143 -3.84 -5.91 -6.45
C CYS A 143 -3.92 -6.91 -5.29
N HIS A 144 -5.08 -6.99 -4.67
CA HIS A 144 -5.33 -7.81 -3.49
C HIS A 144 -5.89 -9.16 -3.90
N TYR A 145 -5.32 -10.23 -3.36
CA TYR A 145 -5.80 -11.59 -3.58
C TYR A 145 -6.09 -12.28 -2.25
N THR A 146 -7.19 -13.01 -2.21
CA THR A 146 -7.56 -13.78 -1.03
C THR A 146 -6.57 -14.94 -0.82
N LEU A 147 -6.16 -15.15 0.44
CA LEU A 147 -5.35 -16.30 0.81
C LEU A 147 -6.08 -17.63 0.55
N PRO A 148 -5.34 -18.74 0.34
CA PRO A 148 -5.96 -20.06 0.24
C PRO A 148 -6.87 -20.38 1.44
N LYS A 149 -7.93 -21.16 1.19
CA LYS A 149 -8.94 -21.48 2.21
C LYS A 149 -8.29 -22.09 3.45
N SER A 150 -8.77 -21.67 4.63
CA SER A 150 -8.36 -22.21 5.94
C SER A 150 -6.89 -22.00 6.32
N VAL A 151 -6.10 -21.22 5.57
CA VAL A 151 -4.71 -20.94 5.96
C VAL A 151 -4.59 -19.75 6.91
N PHE A 152 -5.61 -18.91 7.03
CA PHE A 152 -5.64 -17.79 7.94
C PHE A 152 -6.56 -18.08 9.13
N ASP A 153 -6.06 -17.84 10.34
CA ASP A 153 -6.82 -17.87 11.56
C ASP A 153 -7.34 -16.47 11.90
N PHE A 154 -8.67 -16.30 11.82
CA PHE A 154 -9.31 -15.02 12.07
C PHE A 154 -9.36 -14.63 13.56
N LYS A 155 -9.20 -15.59 14.48
CA LYS A 155 -9.18 -15.32 15.93
C LYS A 155 -7.85 -14.71 16.33
N ILE A 156 -6.74 -15.37 15.96
CA ILE A 156 -5.38 -14.92 16.32
C ILE A 156 -4.71 -14.05 15.24
N LYS A 157 -5.45 -13.66 14.20
CA LYS A 157 -5.00 -12.85 13.05
C LYS A 157 -3.66 -13.30 12.45
N ASN A 158 -3.47 -14.61 12.30
CA ASN A 158 -2.20 -15.18 11.85
C ASN A 158 -2.40 -16.39 10.92
N LEU A 159 -1.35 -16.80 10.21
CA LEU A 159 -1.38 -18.00 9.39
C LEU A 159 -1.41 -19.26 10.28
N ARG A 160 -2.27 -20.21 9.93
CA ARG A 160 -2.32 -21.55 10.52
C ARG A 160 -1.16 -22.38 10.01
N VAL A 161 -0.37 -22.96 10.90
CA VAL A 161 0.76 -23.82 10.52
C VAL A 161 0.26 -25.21 10.10
N LEU A 162 -0.11 -25.35 8.82
CA LEU A 162 -0.64 -26.59 8.23
C LEU A 162 0.50 -27.49 7.66
N LYS A 163 1.32 -28.08 8.53
CA LYS A 163 2.50 -28.89 8.14
C LYS A 163 2.11 -30.08 7.24
N GLY A 164 2.89 -30.32 6.19
CA GLY A 164 2.70 -31.45 5.26
C GLY A 164 1.45 -31.37 4.37
N THR A 165 0.57 -30.39 4.55
CA THR A 165 -0.69 -30.32 3.80
C THR A 165 -0.51 -29.71 2.40
N LYS A 166 -1.41 -30.07 1.48
CA LYS A 166 -1.51 -29.41 0.16
C LYS A 166 -1.76 -27.90 0.28
N LEU A 167 -2.55 -27.47 1.28
CA LEU A 167 -2.84 -26.06 1.54
C LEU A 167 -1.62 -25.29 2.02
N GLY A 168 -0.83 -25.86 2.93
CA GLY A 168 0.43 -25.27 3.39
C GLY A 168 1.44 -25.11 2.24
N ARG A 169 1.58 -26.14 1.40
CA ARG A 169 2.42 -26.05 0.17
C ARG A 169 1.90 -24.99 -0.80
N SER A 170 0.59 -24.92 -1.03
CA SER A 170 -0.02 -23.90 -1.88
C SER A 170 0.25 -22.48 -1.37
N MET A 171 0.14 -22.23 -0.06
CA MET A 171 0.42 -20.92 0.53
C MET A 171 1.88 -20.48 0.31
N ILE A 172 2.82 -21.41 0.47
CA ILE A 172 4.24 -21.14 0.22
C ILE A 172 4.51 -20.92 -1.28
N GLY A 173 3.91 -21.74 -2.14
CA GLY A 173 3.95 -21.54 -3.59
C GLY A 173 3.45 -20.15 -4.00
N SER A 174 2.29 -19.72 -3.48
CA SER A 174 1.74 -18.38 -3.74
C SER A 174 2.65 -17.26 -3.24
N TYR A 175 3.24 -17.40 -2.04
CA TYR A 175 4.20 -16.43 -1.53
C TYR A 175 5.44 -16.32 -2.41
N ASN A 176 6.06 -17.46 -2.74
CA ASN A 176 7.28 -17.47 -3.57
C ASN A 176 7.00 -17.02 -5.00
N LEU A 177 5.82 -17.32 -5.55
CA LEU A 177 5.38 -16.78 -6.84
C LEU A 177 5.30 -15.25 -6.81
N GLY A 178 4.72 -14.67 -5.75
CA GLY A 178 4.70 -13.23 -5.56
C GLY A 178 6.10 -12.60 -5.52
N VAL A 179 7.06 -13.27 -4.87
CA VAL A 179 8.46 -12.84 -4.85
C VAL A 179 9.11 -12.98 -6.24
N ALA A 180 8.82 -14.05 -6.97
CA ALA A 180 9.40 -14.33 -8.28
C ALA A 180 8.88 -13.38 -9.37
N ILE A 181 7.59 -13.04 -9.33
CA ILE A 181 6.95 -12.21 -10.36
C ILE A 181 7.22 -10.72 -10.17
N ASP A 182 7.59 -10.28 -8.96
CA ASP A 182 7.78 -8.87 -8.64
C ASP A 182 8.76 -8.13 -9.60
N PRO A 183 9.97 -8.65 -9.89
CA PRO A 183 10.85 -8.01 -10.89
C PRO A 183 10.26 -7.98 -12.30
N ALA A 184 9.49 -9.01 -12.70
CA ALA A 184 8.86 -9.06 -14.01
C ALA A 184 7.73 -8.02 -14.12
N LEU A 185 6.89 -7.87 -13.09
CA LEU A 185 5.87 -6.82 -13.04
C LEU A 185 6.51 -5.44 -13.07
N SER A 186 7.57 -5.22 -12.29
CA SER A 186 8.35 -3.98 -12.35
C SER A 186 9.05 -3.74 -13.68
N LEU A 187 9.17 -4.73 -14.57
CA LEU A 187 9.70 -4.54 -15.93
C LEU A 187 8.60 -4.18 -16.92
N PHE A 188 7.44 -4.84 -16.85
CA PHE A 188 6.35 -4.65 -17.81
C PHE A 188 5.40 -3.51 -17.47
N ALA A 189 5.29 -3.12 -16.19
CA ALA A 189 4.35 -2.09 -15.72
C ALA A 189 5.04 -0.75 -15.37
N GLN A 190 6.21 -0.48 -15.97
CA GLN A 190 6.98 0.74 -15.71
C GLN A 190 6.21 1.98 -16.19
N SER A 191 5.91 2.92 -15.29
CA SER A 191 5.10 4.10 -15.62
C SER A 191 5.63 5.42 -15.02
N SER A 192 6.86 5.44 -14.51
CA SER A 192 7.39 6.60 -13.78
C SER A 192 8.85 6.94 -14.10
N PRO A 193 9.16 7.39 -15.33
CA PRO A 193 10.55 7.64 -15.72
C PRO A 193 11.23 8.77 -14.91
N PHE A 194 10.48 9.72 -14.37
CA PHE A 194 11.02 10.88 -13.64
C PHE A 194 10.62 10.90 -12.17
N TYR A 195 11.52 11.39 -11.32
CA TYR A 195 11.28 11.77 -9.94
C TYR A 195 11.95 13.12 -9.65
N LYS A 196 11.17 14.14 -9.27
CA LYS A 196 11.66 15.51 -9.01
C LYS A 196 12.60 16.04 -10.11
N GLY A 197 12.15 15.97 -11.36
CA GLY A 197 12.86 16.43 -12.55
C GLY A 197 14.01 15.51 -13.00
N SER A 198 14.35 14.47 -12.24
CA SER A 198 15.48 13.59 -12.53
C SER A 198 15.01 12.26 -13.13
N HIS A 199 15.65 11.84 -14.22
CA HIS A 199 15.46 10.50 -14.79
C HIS A 199 16.41 9.51 -14.12
N LEU A 200 15.90 8.71 -13.16
CA LEU A 200 16.72 7.75 -12.41
C LEU A 200 16.71 6.35 -13.07
N ALA A 201 15.54 5.94 -13.57
CA ALA A 201 15.32 4.71 -14.29
C ALA A 201 13.98 4.81 -15.05
N LYS A 202 13.68 3.82 -15.90
CA LYS A 202 12.37 3.69 -16.55
C LYS A 202 11.21 3.66 -15.54
N ASP A 203 11.47 3.17 -14.34
CA ASP A 203 10.56 3.24 -13.19
C ASP A 203 11.30 3.78 -11.96
N SER A 204 11.46 5.11 -11.95
CA SER A 204 12.10 5.86 -10.88
C SER A 204 11.40 5.65 -9.54
N ARG A 205 10.08 5.42 -9.52
CA ARG A 205 9.34 5.08 -8.29
C ARG A 205 9.95 3.88 -7.58
N VAL A 206 10.18 2.78 -8.29
CA VAL A 206 10.77 1.56 -7.68
C VAL A 206 12.13 1.86 -7.06
N VAL A 207 12.95 2.65 -7.75
CA VAL A 207 14.28 3.05 -7.28
C VAL A 207 14.21 3.89 -6.01
N VAL A 208 13.41 4.96 -5.99
CA VAL A 208 13.32 5.87 -4.84
C VAL A 208 12.56 5.24 -3.67
N TYR A 209 11.56 4.41 -3.92
CA TYR A 209 10.79 3.80 -2.85
C TYR A 209 11.58 2.69 -2.15
N ARG A 210 12.17 1.76 -2.92
CA ARG A 210 12.90 0.61 -2.35
C ARG A 210 14.33 0.97 -1.96
N GLY A 211 15.05 1.64 -2.85
CA GLY A 211 16.46 2.00 -2.70
C GLY A 211 17.38 0.84 -2.29
N GLY A 212 18.52 1.18 -1.70
CA GLY A 212 19.52 0.22 -1.20
C GLY A 212 20.60 -0.12 -2.23
N ALA A 213 21.57 -0.94 -1.81
CA ALA A 213 22.75 -1.25 -2.59
C ALA A 213 22.45 -1.96 -3.92
N LYS A 214 21.46 -2.86 -3.94
CA LYS A 214 21.04 -3.60 -5.15
C LYS A 214 20.53 -2.68 -6.26
N LEU A 215 19.86 -1.58 -5.89
CA LEU A 215 19.35 -0.56 -6.81
C LEU A 215 20.31 0.63 -6.96
N ARG A 216 21.51 0.55 -6.36
CA ARG A 216 22.53 1.61 -6.35
C ARG A 216 21.98 3.00 -5.95
N TYR A 217 21.00 3.02 -5.04
CA TYR A 217 20.33 4.25 -4.62
C TYR A 217 20.15 4.32 -3.09
N SER A 218 21.07 5.01 -2.42
CA SER A 218 21.10 5.14 -0.95
C SER A 218 20.03 6.12 -0.40
N GLY A 219 19.52 7.00 -1.27
CA GLY A 219 18.51 8.00 -0.95
C GLY A 219 17.11 7.44 -0.72
N GLY A 220 16.84 6.20 -1.12
CA GLY A 220 15.47 5.67 -1.13
C GLY A 220 14.83 5.48 0.25
N LEU A 221 13.49 5.46 0.31
CA LEU A 221 12.70 5.38 1.53
C LEU A 221 13.10 4.17 2.40
N TYR A 222 13.16 2.99 1.80
CA TYR A 222 13.49 1.75 2.52
C TYR A 222 14.97 1.36 2.44
N SER A 223 15.85 2.19 1.87
CA SER A 223 17.28 1.90 1.70
C SER A 223 17.97 1.39 2.98
N LYS A 224 17.71 2.01 4.14
CA LYS A 224 18.26 1.62 5.46
C LYS A 224 17.37 0.62 6.23
N LYS A 225 16.24 0.23 5.67
CA LYS A 225 15.16 -0.54 6.31
C LYS A 225 14.58 -1.58 5.34
N GLN A 226 15.45 -2.33 4.66
CA GLN A 226 15.12 -3.29 3.60
C GLN A 226 14.14 -4.40 4.03
N GLN A 227 14.03 -4.71 5.32
CA GLN A 227 13.01 -5.65 5.81
C GLN A 227 11.56 -5.18 5.56
N PHE A 228 11.36 -3.88 5.31
CA PHE A 228 10.04 -3.30 5.07
C PHE A 228 9.73 -3.07 3.59
N GLY A 229 10.71 -2.74 2.76
CA GLY A 229 10.48 -2.43 1.34
C GLY A 229 11.43 -3.08 0.33
N GLY A 230 12.35 -3.94 0.78
CA GLY A 230 13.16 -4.76 -0.12
C GLY A 230 12.40 -6.01 -0.55
N LEU A 231 12.84 -6.61 -1.67
CA LEU A 231 12.35 -7.90 -2.13
C LEU A 231 12.72 -8.98 -1.09
N PRO A 232 11.74 -9.67 -0.47
CA PRO A 232 12.04 -10.65 0.56
C PRO A 232 12.57 -11.96 -0.06
N PRO A 233 13.28 -12.80 0.71
CA PRO A 233 13.75 -14.09 0.21
C PRO A 233 12.59 -15.10 0.13
N TYR A 234 12.77 -16.12 -0.72
CA TYR A 234 11.88 -17.28 -0.74
C TYR A 234 11.79 -17.98 0.62
N LYS A 235 10.68 -18.69 0.82
CA LYS A 235 10.40 -19.50 2.02
C LYS A 235 10.23 -20.96 1.62
N GLN A 236 10.69 -21.86 2.47
CA GLN A 236 10.57 -23.30 2.25
C GLN A 236 9.38 -23.86 3.02
N THR A 237 9.12 -23.31 4.21
CA THR A 237 8.05 -23.77 5.08
C THR A 237 7.13 -22.64 5.52
N LEU A 238 5.92 -23.02 5.93
CA LEU A 238 4.95 -22.07 6.52
C LEU A 238 5.45 -21.49 7.84
N THR A 239 6.26 -22.24 8.59
CA THR A 239 6.95 -21.75 9.78
C THR A 239 7.93 -20.62 9.42
N ASP A 240 8.72 -20.76 8.36
CA ASP A 240 9.64 -19.70 7.90
C ASP A 240 8.90 -18.40 7.59
N LEU A 241 7.73 -18.52 6.98
CA LEU A 241 6.88 -17.39 6.62
C LEU A 241 6.33 -16.71 7.89
N VAL A 242 5.72 -17.48 8.80
CA VAL A 242 5.20 -16.98 10.09
C VAL A 242 6.29 -16.29 10.90
N ASP A 243 7.45 -16.93 11.04
CA ASP A 243 8.58 -16.38 11.79
C ASP A 243 9.12 -15.10 11.14
N SER A 244 9.15 -15.05 9.81
CA SER A 244 9.54 -13.83 9.08
C SER A 244 8.57 -12.67 9.35
N GLN A 245 7.26 -12.93 9.40
CA GLN A 245 6.27 -11.92 9.75
C GLN A 245 6.41 -11.48 11.21
N LYS A 246 6.57 -12.42 12.15
CA LYS A 246 6.82 -12.14 13.56
C LYS A 246 8.05 -11.25 13.75
N ARG A 247 9.18 -11.59 13.12
CA ARG A 247 10.41 -10.76 13.16
C ARG A 247 10.19 -9.36 12.59
N LYS A 248 9.39 -9.23 11.53
CA LYS A 248 9.05 -7.92 10.93
C LYS A 248 8.21 -7.08 11.89
N TRP A 249 7.19 -7.69 12.51
CA TRP A 249 6.36 -7.06 13.52
C TRP A 249 7.17 -6.62 14.75
N GLU A 250 7.98 -7.50 15.34
CA GLU A 250 8.82 -7.16 16.49
C GLU A 250 9.82 -6.04 16.19
N ARG A 251 10.37 -6.01 14.96
CA ARG A 251 11.21 -4.87 14.54
C ARG A 251 10.40 -3.59 14.43
N TRP A 252 9.19 -3.64 13.89
CA TRP A 252 8.31 -2.48 13.84
C TRP A 252 7.98 -1.96 15.24
N LYS A 253 7.56 -2.84 16.16
CA LYS A 253 7.29 -2.50 17.56
C LYS A 253 8.47 -1.79 18.22
N ARG A 254 9.69 -2.31 18.03
CA ARG A 254 10.91 -1.67 18.56
C ARG A 254 11.16 -0.29 17.96
N LEU A 255 10.95 -0.10 16.66
CA LEU A 255 11.11 1.21 16.01
C LEU A 255 10.08 2.21 16.54
N VAL A 256 8.83 1.81 16.63
CA VAL A 256 7.74 2.64 17.16
C VAL A 256 8.00 3.03 18.61
N LYS A 257 8.30 2.07 19.50
CA LYS A 257 8.60 2.35 20.91
C LYS A 257 9.83 3.24 21.08
N LYS A 258 10.87 3.06 20.25
CA LYS A 258 12.06 3.93 20.26
C LYS A 258 11.70 5.38 19.89
N THR A 259 10.78 5.56 18.95
CA THR A 259 10.38 6.89 18.47
C THR A 259 9.33 7.56 19.37
N ASN A 260 8.42 6.79 19.96
CA ASN A 260 7.42 7.27 20.90
C ASN A 260 7.13 6.16 21.95
N PRO A 261 7.78 6.20 23.13
CA PRO A 261 7.63 5.15 24.14
C PRO A 261 6.22 5.00 24.71
N ARG A 262 5.42 6.07 24.67
CA ARG A 262 4.07 6.12 25.27
C ARG A 262 2.96 5.73 24.30
N ILE A 263 3.30 5.39 23.05
CA ILE A 263 2.29 5.09 22.05
C ILE A 263 1.75 3.68 22.25
N ASP A 264 0.42 3.59 22.27
CA ASP A 264 -0.27 2.31 22.20
C ASP A 264 -0.25 1.84 20.75
N ILE A 265 0.60 0.85 20.47
CA ILE A 265 0.78 0.33 19.11
C ILE A 265 -0.48 -0.38 18.58
N ASN A 266 -1.35 -0.85 19.46
CA ASN A 266 -2.59 -1.52 19.09
C ASN A 266 -3.67 -0.51 18.65
N LYS A 267 -3.46 0.78 18.89
CA LYS A 267 -4.33 1.89 18.44
C LYS A 267 -3.79 2.66 17.23
N LEU A 268 -2.63 2.26 16.69
CA LEU A 268 -2.02 2.92 15.53
C LEU A 268 -2.67 2.54 14.20
N TYR A 269 -3.42 1.44 14.16
CA TYR A 269 -4.04 0.83 12.98
C TYR A 269 -5.41 0.26 13.32
#